data_AF-A0A8T4J724-F1
#
_entry.id   AF-A0A8T4J724-F1
#
_cell.length_a   1.000
_cell.length_b   1.000
_cell.length_c   1.000
_cell.angle_alpha   90.00
_cell.angle_beta   90.00
_cell.angle_gamma   90.00
#
_symmetry.space_group_name_H-M   'P 1'
#
loop_
_entity.id
_entity.type
_entity.pdbx_description
1 polymer ?
#
loop_
_entity_poly.entity_id
_entity_poly.type
_entity_poly.pdbx_seq_one_letter_code
_entity_poly.pdbx_strand_id
1 'polypeptide(L)'
;LVGSEFKAFAGKHVRALPVPDVSGQPRKFFDQLGDYAVSQGAKGLAWVRVAESGSLTGPIAKFLTEANVAELTKRLSLAPGHAVFFGAGEFDEVSKIMGAVRGEAAKRAGQFEEDGFRFCWIVDFPMYEKDEETGRIDFSNNPFSMPQGGLE
;
A
#
# COMPACT_ATOMS: atom_id res chain seq x y z
N LEU A 1 -13.51 1.82 -4.45
CA LEU A 1 -13.78 1.37 -3.07
C LEU A 1 -14.82 2.23 -2.34
N VAL A 2 -15.11 3.45 -2.81
CA VAL A 2 -16.29 4.21 -2.36
C VAL A 2 -17.54 3.33 -2.54
N GLY A 3 -18.27 3.08 -1.44
CA GLY A 3 -19.45 2.20 -1.44
C GLY A 3 -19.19 0.71 -1.22
N SER A 4 -17.96 0.28 -0.85
CA SER A 4 -17.75 -1.07 -0.34
C SER A 4 -18.41 -1.24 1.04
N GLU A 5 -19.08 -2.37 1.27
CA GLU A 5 -19.66 -2.71 2.58
C GLU A 5 -18.61 -3.14 3.62
N PHE A 6 -17.34 -3.17 3.23
CA PHE A 6 -16.26 -3.55 4.12
C PHE A 6 -15.96 -2.44 5.13
N LYS A 7 -16.56 -2.57 6.33
CA LYS A 7 -16.46 -1.59 7.43
C LYS A 7 -15.02 -1.16 7.76
N ALA A 8 -14.04 -2.04 7.58
CA ALA A 8 -12.65 -1.71 7.88
C ALA A 8 -12.07 -0.60 6.97
N PHE A 9 -12.67 -0.36 5.80
CA PHE A 9 -12.27 0.69 4.84
C PHE A 9 -13.08 1.98 4.98
N ALA A 10 -14.22 1.95 5.65
CA ALA A 10 -15.13 3.10 5.73
C ALA A 10 -14.45 4.28 6.44
N GLY A 11 -14.46 5.45 5.81
CA GLY A 11 -13.92 6.69 6.37
C GLY A 11 -12.39 6.75 6.50
N LYS A 12 -11.64 5.85 5.84
CA LYS A 12 -10.18 5.77 5.95
C LYS A 12 -9.48 5.97 4.61
N HIS A 13 -8.20 6.32 4.67
CA HIS A 13 -7.33 6.23 3.50
C HIS A 13 -7.00 4.76 3.21
N VAL A 14 -7.29 4.33 1.99
CA VAL A 14 -7.04 2.95 1.55
C VAL A 14 -5.92 2.93 0.51
N ARG A 15 -4.88 2.14 0.78
CA ARG A 15 -3.77 1.88 -0.14
C ARG A 15 -3.93 0.47 -0.69
N ALA A 16 -3.92 0.33 -2.00
CA ALA A 16 -3.96 -0.95 -2.70
C ALA A 16 -2.57 -1.24 -3.30
N LEU A 17 -2.07 -2.45 -3.07
CA LEU A 17 -0.79 -2.94 -3.57
C LEU A 17 -1.05 -4.17 -4.44
N PRO A 18 -1.02 -4.04 -5.78
CA PRO A 18 -1.02 -5.20 -6.66
C PRO A 18 0.35 -5.89 -6.60
N VAL A 19 0.33 -7.22 -6.52
CA VAL A 19 1.51 -8.09 -6.58
C VAL A 19 1.25 -9.10 -7.71
N PRO A 20 1.97 -9.00 -8.83
CA PRO A 20 1.78 -9.90 -9.97
C PRO A 20 2.37 -11.30 -9.71
N ASP A 21 2.09 -12.26 -10.59
CA ASP A 21 2.74 -13.59 -10.65
C ASP A 21 2.74 -14.40 -9.33
N VAL A 22 1.63 -14.34 -8.58
CA VAL A 22 1.46 -15.08 -7.31
C VAL A 22 0.33 -16.12 -7.35
N SER A 23 -0.12 -16.54 -8.55
CA SER A 23 -1.15 -17.59 -8.71
C SER A 23 -0.79 -18.89 -7.99
N GLY A 24 0.50 -19.27 -8.03
CA GLY A 24 1.03 -20.48 -7.40
C GLY A 24 1.29 -20.36 -5.89
N GLN A 25 1.15 -19.17 -5.30
CA GLN A 25 1.47 -18.97 -3.89
C GLN A 25 0.39 -19.59 -2.97
N PRO A 26 0.77 -20.34 -1.94
CA PRO A 26 -0.18 -20.95 -1.02
C PRO A 26 -0.82 -19.89 -0.12
N ARG A 27 -1.94 -20.25 0.52
CA ARG A 27 -2.62 -19.37 1.49
C ARG A 27 -1.65 -18.78 2.55
N LYS A 28 -0.67 -19.58 2.98
CA LYS A 28 0.38 -19.20 3.93
C LYS A 28 1.17 -17.95 3.51
N PHE A 29 1.44 -17.76 2.21
CA PHE A 29 2.12 -16.55 1.71
C PHE A 29 1.35 -15.28 2.08
N PHE A 30 0.03 -15.28 1.87
CA PHE A 30 -0.84 -14.15 2.17
C PHE A 30 -0.97 -13.90 3.67
N ASP A 31 -1.13 -14.96 4.46
CA ASP A 31 -1.27 -14.84 5.91
C ASP A 31 0.04 -14.32 6.54
N GLN A 32 1.20 -14.77 6.06
CA GLN A 32 2.49 -14.25 6.53
C GLN A 32 2.73 -12.78 6.17
N LEU A 33 2.24 -12.31 5.02
CA LEU A 33 2.26 -10.88 4.70
C LEU A 33 1.32 -10.09 5.62
N GLY A 34 0.19 -10.69 6.03
CA GLY A 34 -0.67 -10.16 7.07
C GLY A 34 0.05 -10.03 8.42
N ASP A 35 0.72 -11.10 8.87
CA ASP A 35 1.51 -11.10 10.10
C ASP A 35 2.63 -10.05 10.05
N TYR A 36 3.31 -9.93 8.91
CA TYR A 36 4.33 -8.91 8.72
C TYR A 36 3.74 -7.51 8.82
N ALA A 37 2.61 -7.23 8.15
CA ALA A 37 1.94 -5.93 8.26
C ALA A 37 1.56 -5.61 9.72
N VAL A 38 1.07 -6.60 10.47
CA VAL A 38 0.77 -6.44 11.90
C VAL A 38 2.02 -6.12 12.71
N SER A 39 3.16 -6.75 12.41
CA SER A 39 4.46 -6.43 13.02
C SER A 39 4.92 -4.99 12.73
N GLN A 40 4.47 -4.40 11.62
CA GLN A 40 4.71 -3.00 11.26
C GLN A 40 3.69 -2.03 11.89
N GLY A 41 2.76 -2.52 12.72
CA GLY A 41 1.75 -1.70 13.40
C GLY A 41 0.36 -1.74 12.76
N ALA A 42 0.15 -2.50 11.67
CA ALA A 42 -1.18 -2.60 11.08
C ALA A 42 -2.15 -3.37 11.98
N LYS A 43 -3.43 -3.02 11.93
CA LYS A 43 -4.50 -3.82 12.55
C LYS A 43 -4.82 -5.10 11.77
N GLY A 44 -4.25 -5.24 10.57
CA GLY A 44 -4.43 -6.36 9.66
C GLY A 44 -4.15 -5.95 8.22
N LEU A 45 -4.06 -6.93 7.33
CA LEU A 45 -3.87 -6.73 5.89
C LEU A 45 -4.96 -7.48 5.13
N ALA A 46 -5.86 -6.74 4.50
CA ALA A 46 -6.89 -7.34 3.68
C ALA A 46 -6.33 -7.69 2.30
N TRP A 47 -6.84 -8.73 1.66
CA TRP A 47 -6.35 -9.12 0.34
C TRP A 47 -7.39 -9.83 -0.52
N VAL A 48 -7.18 -9.77 -1.83
CA VAL A 48 -7.85 -10.56 -2.86
C VAL A 48 -6.83 -11.10 -3.85
N ARG A 49 -7.21 -12.14 -4.60
CA ARG A 49 -6.43 -12.71 -5.70
C ARG A 49 -7.31 -12.85 -6.93
N VAL A 50 -6.73 -12.62 -8.10
CA VAL A 50 -7.40 -12.71 -9.39
C VAL A 50 -7.31 -14.16 -9.87
N ALA A 51 -8.45 -14.84 -9.94
CA ALA A 51 -8.53 -16.19 -10.47
C ALA A 51 -8.28 -16.21 -11.99
N GLU A 52 -8.06 -17.40 -12.56
CA GLU A 52 -7.95 -17.61 -14.01
C GLU A 52 -9.15 -17.07 -14.80
N SER A 53 -10.35 -17.11 -14.21
CA SER A 53 -11.56 -16.53 -14.77
C SER A 53 -11.61 -15.00 -14.74
N GLY A 54 -10.62 -14.33 -14.15
CA GLY A 54 -10.60 -12.89 -13.92
C GLY A 54 -11.41 -12.43 -12.70
N SER A 55 -12.08 -13.34 -11.98
CA SER A 55 -12.84 -13.00 -10.78
C SER A 55 -11.92 -12.82 -9.55
N LEU A 56 -12.28 -11.88 -8.67
CA LEU A 56 -11.57 -11.71 -7.40
C LEU A 56 -12.04 -12.74 -6.38
N THR A 57 -11.09 -13.42 -5.74
CA THR A 57 -11.34 -14.35 -4.64
C THR A 57 -10.51 -13.95 -3.42
N GLY A 58 -10.87 -14.42 -2.23
CA GLY A 58 -10.15 -14.12 -0.99
C GLY A 58 -11.06 -13.55 0.10
N PRO A 59 -10.50 -13.24 1.28
CA PRO A 59 -11.27 -12.90 2.48
C PRO A 59 -12.24 -11.73 2.30
N ILE A 60 -11.86 -10.72 1.51
CA ILE A 60 -12.69 -9.53 1.31
C ILE A 60 -13.48 -9.50 0.01
N ALA A 61 -13.32 -10.49 -0.88
CA ALA A 61 -13.92 -10.47 -2.21
C ALA A 61 -15.45 -10.30 -2.17
N LYS A 62 -16.11 -10.94 -1.20
CA LYS A 62 -17.56 -10.85 -1.00
C LYS A 62 -18.08 -9.45 -0.62
N PHE A 63 -17.21 -8.55 -0.16
CA PHE A 63 -17.58 -7.17 0.21
C PHE A 63 -17.29 -6.16 -0.91
N LEU A 64 -16.80 -6.63 -2.06
CA LEU A 64 -16.55 -5.82 -3.24
C LEU A 64 -17.71 -5.99 -4.21
N THR A 65 -18.35 -4.88 -4.56
CA THR A 65 -19.36 -4.83 -5.62
C THR A 65 -18.72 -4.99 -7.01
N GLU A 66 -19.50 -5.36 -8.02
CA GLU A 66 -19.00 -5.47 -9.41
C GLU A 66 -18.35 -4.17 -9.90
N ALA A 67 -18.92 -3.01 -9.56
CA ALA A 67 -18.34 -1.71 -9.88
C ALA A 67 -16.98 -1.50 -9.20
N ASN A 68 -16.80 -1.96 -7.95
CA ASN A 68 -15.51 -1.91 -7.28
C ASN A 68 -14.49 -2.82 -7.97
N VAL A 69 -14.90 -4.02 -8.40
CA VAL A 69 -14.02 -4.96 -9.11
C VAL A 69 -13.57 -4.37 -10.44
N ALA A 70 -14.50 -3.86 -11.26
CA ALA A 70 -14.20 -3.26 -12.55
C ALA A 70 -13.21 -2.08 -12.41
N GLU A 71 -13.44 -1.20 -11.43
CA GLU A 71 -12.58 -0.06 -11.18
C GLU A 71 -11.18 -0.46 -10.68
N LEU A 72 -11.10 -1.45 -9.78
CA LEU A 72 -9.81 -1.97 -9.30
C LEU A 72 -9.03 -2.62 -10.45
N THR A 73 -9.69 -3.45 -11.26
CA THR A 73 -9.09 -4.10 -12.43
C THR A 73 -8.54 -3.06 -13.40
N LYS A 74 -9.31 -2.00 -13.68
CA LYS A 74 -8.88 -0.91 -14.57
C LYS A 74 -7.71 -0.10 -14.00
N ARG A 75 -7.78 0.33 -12.75
CA ARG A 75 -6.76 1.22 -12.15
C ARG A 75 -5.44 0.52 -11.85
N LEU A 76 -5.48 -0.76 -11.51
CA LEU A 76 -4.32 -1.54 -11.12
C LEU A 76 -3.84 -2.49 -12.22
N SER A 77 -4.46 -2.43 -13.41
CA SER A 77 -4.18 -3.31 -14.55
C SER A 77 -4.13 -4.78 -14.13
N LEU A 78 -5.18 -5.23 -13.43
CA LEU A 78 -5.20 -6.57 -12.85
C LEU A 78 -5.37 -7.65 -13.94
N ALA A 79 -4.56 -8.69 -13.84
CA ALA A 79 -4.64 -9.88 -14.68
C ALA A 79 -4.73 -11.14 -13.81
N PRO A 80 -5.19 -12.27 -14.36
CA PRO A 80 -5.10 -13.57 -13.69
C PRO A 80 -3.73 -13.82 -13.06
N GLY A 81 -3.74 -14.36 -11.85
CA GLY A 81 -2.53 -14.63 -11.08
C GLY A 81 -1.95 -13.44 -10.31
N HIS A 82 -2.55 -12.25 -10.41
CA HIS A 82 -2.24 -11.16 -9.50
C HIS A 82 -2.92 -11.35 -8.13
N ALA A 83 -2.35 -10.73 -7.11
CA ALA A 83 -3.00 -10.45 -5.85
C ALA A 83 -3.07 -8.94 -5.61
N VAL A 84 -4.01 -8.50 -4.79
CA VAL A 84 -4.06 -7.11 -4.30
C VAL A 84 -4.17 -7.14 -2.79
N PHE A 85 -3.22 -6.50 -2.12
CA PHE A 85 -3.22 -6.26 -0.68
C PHE A 85 -3.72 -4.86 -0.38
N PHE A 86 -4.44 -4.70 0.73
CA PHE A 86 -5.07 -3.44 1.11
C PHE A 86 -4.74 -3.10 2.56
N GLY A 87 -4.14 -1.93 2.75
CA GLY A 87 -4.02 -1.26 4.04
C GLY A 87 -5.06 -0.15 4.14
N ALA A 88 -5.65 0.03 5.33
CA ALA A 88 -6.62 1.10 5.57
C ALA A 88 -6.42 1.74 6.95
N GLY A 89 -6.19 3.05 6.98
CA GLY A 89 -5.86 3.80 8.19
C GLY A 89 -5.78 5.31 7.94
N GLU A 90 -5.15 6.02 8.88
CA GLU A 90 -4.72 7.40 8.67
C GLU A 90 -3.66 7.46 7.58
N PHE A 91 -3.61 8.57 6.85
CA PHE A 91 -2.84 8.68 5.61
C PHE A 91 -1.35 8.35 5.80
N ASP A 92 -0.70 8.94 6.79
CA ASP A 92 0.75 8.77 7.03
C ASP A 92 1.07 7.36 7.53
N GLU A 93 0.32 6.89 8.54
CA GLU A 93 0.46 5.55 9.11
C GLU A 93 0.30 4.46 8.04
N VAL A 94 -0.81 4.49 7.29
CA VAL A 94 -1.08 3.47 6.27
C VAL A 94 -0.06 3.52 5.13
N SER A 95 0.44 4.70 4.78
CA SER A 95 1.44 4.86 3.72
C SER A 95 2.79 4.29 4.14
N LYS A 96 3.21 4.54 5.39
CA LYS A 96 4.44 3.99 5.97
C LYS A 96 4.40 2.46 6.05
N ILE A 97 3.32 1.90 6.60
CA ILE A 97 3.13 0.45 6.71
C ILE A 97 3.12 -0.20 5.31
N MET A 98 2.34 0.34 4.37
CA MET A 98 2.23 -0.26 3.04
C MET A 98 3.52 -0.11 2.22
N GLY A 99 4.35 0.89 2.50
CA GLY A 99 5.71 0.99 1.97
C GLY A 99 6.59 -0.19 2.41
N ALA A 100 6.56 -0.54 3.70
CA ALA A 100 7.27 -1.71 4.23
C ALA A 100 6.72 -3.02 3.67
N VAL A 101 5.38 -3.17 3.63
CA VAL A 101 4.71 -4.35 3.06
C VAL A 101 5.05 -4.54 1.59
N ARG A 102 5.17 -3.46 0.80
CA ARG A 102 5.60 -3.52 -0.61
C ARG A 102 6.96 -4.19 -0.76
N GLY A 103 7.94 -3.78 0.05
CA GLY A 103 9.28 -4.36 0.01
C GLY A 103 9.27 -5.86 0.38
N GLU A 104 8.54 -6.22 1.44
CA GLU A 104 8.44 -7.59 1.89
C GLU A 104 7.69 -8.50 0.89
N ALA A 105 6.61 -8.00 0.30
CA ALA A 105 5.85 -8.71 -0.73
C ALA A 105 6.72 -9.03 -1.94
N ALA A 106 7.50 -8.06 -2.42
CA ALA A 106 8.43 -8.27 -3.53
C ALA A 106 9.47 -9.34 -3.20
N LYS A 107 10.06 -9.33 -2.00
CA LYS A 107 11.04 -10.34 -1.57
C LYS A 107 10.42 -11.74 -1.55
N ARG A 108 9.26 -11.90 -0.91
CA ARG A 108 8.58 -13.20 -0.80
C ARG A 108 8.07 -13.72 -2.14
N ALA A 109 7.70 -12.82 -3.05
CA ALA A 109 7.30 -13.17 -4.41
C ALA A 109 8.50 -13.45 -5.34
N GLY A 110 9.74 -13.27 -4.89
CA GLY A 110 10.93 -13.44 -5.73
C GLY A 110 11.07 -12.34 -6.80
N GLN A 111 10.46 -11.17 -6.57
CA GLN A 111 10.43 -10.02 -7.48
C GLN A 111 11.35 -8.89 -7.01
N PHE A 112 12.06 -9.08 -5.90
CA PHE A 112 13.01 -8.12 -5.38
C PHE A 112 14.37 -8.35 -6.03
N GLU A 113 14.92 -7.33 -6.67
CA GLU A 113 16.27 -7.36 -7.24
C GLU A 113 17.29 -7.28 -6.09
N GLU A 114 18.00 -8.38 -5.81
CA GLU A 114 18.99 -8.43 -4.72
C GLU A 114 20.34 -7.84 -5.13
N ASP A 115 20.72 -7.99 -6.41
CA ASP A 115 22.05 -7.62 -6.93
C ASP A 115 21.99 -6.38 -7.83
N GLY A 116 21.45 -5.27 -7.33
CA GLY A 116 21.29 -4.05 -8.11
C GLY A 116 21.27 -2.76 -7.28
N PHE A 117 21.76 -1.68 -7.87
CA PHE A 117 21.65 -0.34 -7.31
C PHE A 117 20.70 0.52 -8.15
N ARG A 118 19.62 1.00 -7.52
CA ARG A 118 18.65 1.91 -8.13
C ARG A 118 18.68 3.24 -7.39
N PHE A 119 19.33 4.24 -7.99
CA PHE A 119 19.44 5.58 -7.41
C PHE A 119 18.27 6.45 -7.86
N CYS A 120 17.70 7.20 -6.92
CA CYS A 120 16.78 8.30 -7.21
C CYS A 120 17.04 9.46 -6.23
N TRP A 121 16.63 10.65 -6.64
CA TRP A 121 16.59 11.81 -5.77
C TRP A 121 15.15 12.06 -5.38
N ILE A 122 14.91 12.15 -4.07
CA ILE A 122 13.68 12.72 -3.55
C ILE A 122 13.96 14.21 -3.35
N VAL A 123 13.21 15.05 -4.05
CA VAL A 123 13.31 16.51 -3.98
C VAL A 123 11.95 17.07 -3.55
N ASP A 124 11.88 18.38 -3.36
CA ASP A 124 10.64 19.08 -2.98
C ASP A 124 10.02 18.57 -1.68
N PHE A 125 10.88 18.28 -0.69
CA PHE A 125 10.43 18.04 0.67
C PHE A 125 9.66 19.27 1.20
N PRO A 126 8.57 19.07 1.96
CA PRO A 126 7.91 20.16 2.67
C PRO A 126 8.90 20.92 3.54
N MET A 127 8.83 22.25 3.59
CA MET A 127 9.72 23.06 4.44
C MET A 127 9.49 22.79 5.94
N TYR A 128 8.23 22.50 6.29
CA TYR A 128 7.81 22.23 7.66
C TYR A 128 7.07 20.90 7.72
N GLU A 129 7.24 20.21 8.84
CA GLU A 129 6.51 18.99 9.17
C GLU A 129 5.92 19.11 10.56
N LYS A 130 4.90 18.29 10.81
CA LYS A 130 4.29 18.18 12.13
C LYS A 130 4.96 17.01 12.84
N ASP A 131 5.59 17.28 13.97
CA ASP A 131 6.17 16.26 14.82
C ASP A 131 5.06 15.33 15.36
N GLU A 132 5.22 14.02 15.16
CA GLU A 132 4.19 13.02 15.48
C GLU A 132 3.94 12.91 17.01
N GLU A 133 4.95 13.19 17.84
CA GLU A 133 4.87 13.03 19.30
C GLU A 133 4.31 14.26 20.02
N THR A 134 4.80 15.44 19.64
CA THR A 134 4.51 16.72 20.28
C THR A 134 3.41 17.49 19.56
N GLY A 135 3.12 17.13 18.30
CA GLY A 135 2.14 17.81 17.44
C GLY A 135 2.54 19.21 17.01
N ARG A 136 3.78 19.64 17.29
CA ARG A 136 4.30 20.96 16.91
C ARG A 136 4.74 20.95 15.46
N ILE A 137 4.65 22.11 14.81
CA ILE A 137 5.21 22.32 13.49
C ILE A 137 6.68 22.72 13.67
N ASP A 138 7.58 21.99 13.01
CA ASP A 138 9.03 22.25 12.99
C ASP A 138 9.58 22.12 11.57
N PHE A 139 10.86 22.44 11.35
CA PHE A 139 11.52 22.29 10.07
C PHE A 139 11.73 20.81 9.72
N SER A 140 11.34 20.38 8.52
CA SER A 140 11.49 18.97 8.09
C SER A 140 12.94 18.54 7.85
N ASN A 141 13.85 19.51 7.74
CA ASN A 141 15.28 19.26 7.59
C ASN A 141 16.06 20.20 8.52
N ASN A 142 16.70 21.21 7.96
CA ASN A 142 17.45 22.20 8.72
C ASN A 142 16.79 23.58 8.51
N PRO A 143 16.86 24.47 9.52
CA PRO A 143 16.22 25.78 9.47
C PRO A 143 16.84 26.75 8.44
N PHE A 144 18.01 26.40 7.87
CA PHE A 144 18.68 27.20 6.85
C PHE A 144 18.36 26.74 5.42
N SER A 145 17.49 25.73 5.26
CA SER A 145 16.96 25.36 3.94
C SER A 145 16.21 26.54 3.34
N MET A 146 16.55 26.91 2.10
CA MET A 146 15.85 27.99 1.41
C MET A 146 14.47 27.48 0.94
N PRO A 147 13.36 28.18 1.29
CA PRO A 147 12.05 27.81 0.79
C PRO A 147 12.00 27.98 -0.74
N GLN A 148 11.24 27.12 -1.42
CA GLN A 148 11.03 27.28 -2.85
C GLN A 148 10.08 28.46 -3.12
N GLY A 149 10.56 29.46 -3.88
CA GLY A 149 9.82 30.66 -4.26
C GLY A 149 10.38 31.96 -3.65
N GLY A 150 10.02 33.11 -4.22
CA GLY A 150 10.40 34.44 -3.71
C GLY A 150 11.72 35.03 -4.24
N LEU A 151 12.28 34.44 -5.31
CA LEU A 151 13.46 34.96 -6.03
C LEU A 151 13.11 35.78 -7.29
N GLU A 152 11.82 36.06 -7.50
CA GLU A 152 11.33 37.05 -8.48
C GLU A 152 10.61 38.20 -7.77
#